data_AF-A0A2H3JBD7-F1
#
_entry.id   AF-A0A2H3JBD7-F1
#
_cell.length_a   1.000
_cell.length_b   1.000
_cell.length_c   1.000
_cell.angle_alpha   90.00
_cell.angle_beta   90.00
_cell.angle_gamma   90.00
#
_symmetry.space_group_name_H-M   'P 1'
#
loop_
_entity.id
_entity.type
_entity.pdbx_description
1 polymer ?
#
loop_
_entity_poly.entity_id
_entity_poly.type
_entity_poly.pdbx_seq_one_letter_code
_entity_poly.pdbx_strand_id
1 'polypeptide(L)'
;PPSSFSGEGKDNVEEWLFKINVYHDHMKYTTDKECIGDTLTQITGTSFKYFTDIQEKYNKGAALGTWVDFELRLKWTYEKKMQKEVVQNELDKHFSGDAGVSRCKKAFFIYCEEFRQLTKLTRYKNASLRKKLEDTLPSDFITR
;
A
#
# COMPACT_ATOMS: atom_id res chain seq x y z
N PRO A 1 -17.62 -8.20 -17.06
CA PRO A 1 -17.10 -7.58 -15.82
C PRO A 1 -15.57 -7.46 -15.94
N PRO A 2 -14.95 -6.39 -15.43
CA PRO A 2 -13.50 -6.25 -15.36
C PRO A 2 -12.87 -7.37 -14.52
N SER A 3 -11.56 -7.58 -14.68
CA SER A 3 -10.82 -8.54 -13.86
C SER A 3 -10.84 -8.15 -12.38
N SER A 4 -10.72 -9.14 -11.49
CA SER A 4 -10.59 -8.85 -10.06
C SER A 4 -9.34 -8.01 -9.77
N PHE A 5 -9.45 -7.16 -8.74
CA PHE A 5 -8.39 -6.27 -8.28
C PHE A 5 -7.90 -6.68 -6.90
N SER A 6 -6.65 -7.10 -6.86
CA SER A 6 -5.96 -7.50 -5.63
C SER A 6 -5.14 -6.35 -5.05
N GLY A 7 -4.84 -5.34 -5.87
CA GLY A 7 -3.99 -4.22 -5.54
C GLY A 7 -2.55 -4.63 -5.23
N GLU A 8 -2.12 -5.81 -5.69
CA GLU A 8 -0.78 -6.36 -5.53
C GLU A 8 -0.07 -6.44 -6.90
N GLY A 9 1.26 -6.41 -6.90
CA GLY A 9 2.05 -6.54 -8.12
C GLY A 9 1.93 -5.33 -9.05
N LYS A 10 1.45 -5.56 -10.28
CA LYS A 10 1.35 -4.53 -11.34
C LYS A 10 -0.05 -3.92 -11.47
N ASP A 11 -0.95 -4.20 -10.52
CA ASP A 11 -2.31 -3.70 -10.54
C ASP A 11 -2.34 -2.16 -10.52
N ASN A 12 -2.77 -1.54 -11.62
CA ASN A 12 -2.98 -0.09 -11.70
C ASN A 12 -4.43 0.24 -11.33
N VAL A 13 -4.61 0.90 -10.19
CA VAL A 13 -5.93 1.26 -9.67
C VAL A 13 -6.70 2.20 -10.59
N GLU A 14 -6.03 3.12 -11.28
CA GLU A 14 -6.69 4.09 -12.18
C GLU A 14 -7.20 3.42 -13.45
N GLU A 15 -6.36 2.59 -14.07
CA GLU A 15 -6.74 1.82 -15.25
C GLU A 15 -7.88 0.85 -14.92
N TRP A 16 -7.79 0.19 -13.76
CA TRP A 16 -8.81 -0.73 -13.32
C TRP A 16 -10.16 -0.03 -13.03
N LEU A 17 -10.15 1.09 -12.32
CA LEU A 17 -11.35 1.90 -12.08
C LEU A 17 -11.97 2.41 -13.38
N PHE A 18 -11.17 2.83 -14.35
CA PHE A 18 -11.68 3.22 -15.65
C PHE A 18 -12.45 2.07 -16.32
N LYS A 19 -11.92 0.85 -16.31
CA LYS A 19 -12.61 -0.34 -16.84
C LYS A 19 -13.89 -0.66 -16.07
N ILE A 20 -13.92 -0.43 -14.76
CA ILE A 20 -15.13 -0.57 -13.91
C ILE A 20 -16.20 0.44 -14.33
N ASN A 21 -15.85 1.72 -14.47
CA ASN A 21 -16.81 2.75 -14.91
C ASN A 21 -17.39 2.45 -16.30
N VAL A 22 -16.54 2.05 -17.26
CA VAL A 22 -16.99 1.63 -18.60
C VAL A 22 -17.96 0.45 -18.52
N TYR A 23 -17.71 -0.50 -17.62
CA TYR A 23 -18.59 -1.64 -17.41
C TYR A 23 -19.93 -1.23 -16.77
N HIS A 24 -19.92 -0.35 -15.76
CA HIS A 24 -21.14 0.17 -15.13
C HIS A 24 -22.02 0.93 -16.13
N ASP A 25 -21.41 1.74 -17.00
CA ASP A 25 -22.09 2.45 -18.09
C ASP A 25 -22.76 1.47 -19.09
N HIS A 26 -22.10 0.34 -19.35
CA HIS A 26 -22.65 -0.72 -20.20
C HIS A 26 -23.81 -1.46 -19.51
N MET A 27 -23.67 -1.76 -18.21
CA MET A 27 -24.68 -2.45 -17.40
C MET A 27 -25.86 -1.55 -17.00
N LYS A 28 -25.77 -0.24 -17.27
CA LYS A 28 -26.80 0.76 -16.96
C LYS A 28 -27.08 0.85 -15.46
N TYR A 29 -26.04 0.77 -14.63
CA TYR A 29 -26.19 1.08 -13.22
C TYR A 29 -26.55 2.56 -13.05
N THR A 30 -27.55 2.82 -12.21
CA THR A 30 -28.11 4.16 -12.02
C THR A 30 -27.97 4.67 -10.61
N THR A 31 -27.54 3.81 -9.68
CA THR A 31 -27.39 4.14 -8.27
C THR A 31 -25.98 3.90 -7.77
N ASP A 32 -25.53 4.75 -6.85
CA ASP A 32 -24.24 4.57 -6.17
C ASP A 32 -24.15 3.20 -5.49
N LYS A 33 -25.27 2.68 -4.96
CA LYS A 33 -25.33 1.38 -4.30
C LYS A 33 -25.03 0.23 -5.26
N GLU A 34 -25.54 0.29 -6.49
CA GLU A 34 -25.23 -0.70 -7.54
C GLU A 34 -23.75 -0.66 -7.91
N CYS A 35 -23.21 0.53 -8.20
CA CYS A 35 -21.80 0.69 -8.58
C CYS A 35 -20.86 0.22 -7.47
N ILE A 36 -21.10 0.63 -6.22
CA ILE A 36 -20.30 0.21 -5.06
C ILE A 36 -20.43 -1.30 -4.83
N GLY A 37 -21.66 -1.82 -4.88
CA GLY A 37 -21.93 -3.25 -4.65
C GLY A 37 -21.23 -4.14 -5.67
N ASP A 38 -21.37 -3.84 -6.96
CA ASP A 38 -20.69 -4.59 -8.03
C ASP A 38 -19.17 -4.49 -7.91
N THR A 39 -18.63 -3.29 -7.69
CA THR A 39 -17.18 -3.09 -7.55
C THR A 39 -16.60 -3.88 -6.39
N LEU A 40 -17.31 -3.96 -5.26
CA LEU A 40 -16.90 -4.77 -4.12
C LEU A 40 -16.77 -6.26 -4.46
N THR A 41 -17.54 -6.79 -5.42
CA THR A 41 -17.38 -8.19 -5.88
C THR A 41 -16.08 -8.44 -6.63
N GLN A 42 -15.50 -7.37 -7.19
CA GLN A 42 -14.27 -7.44 -7.97
C GLN A 42 -13.02 -7.16 -7.11
N ILE A 43 -13.17 -6.59 -5.92
CA ILE A 43 -12.04 -6.36 -5.00
C ILE A 43 -11.76 -7.65 -4.21
N THR A 44 -10.52 -8.13 -4.26
CA THR A 44 -10.12 -9.40 -3.61
C THR A 44 -8.88 -9.24 -2.75
N GLY A 45 -8.48 -10.30 -2.05
CA GLY A 45 -7.20 -10.36 -1.33
C GLY A 45 -7.04 -9.31 -0.22
N THR A 46 -5.82 -8.79 -0.06
CA THR A 46 -5.53 -7.80 1.00
C THR A 46 -6.26 -6.47 0.79
N SER A 47 -6.65 -6.19 -0.45
CA SER A 47 -7.40 -5.01 -0.86
C SER A 47 -8.80 -4.94 -0.28
N PHE A 48 -9.46 -6.09 -0.15
CA PHE A 48 -10.80 -6.17 0.41
C PHE A 48 -10.86 -5.75 1.89
N LYS A 49 -9.75 -5.89 2.63
CA LYS A 49 -9.66 -5.55 4.06
C LYS A 49 -9.79 -4.05 4.35
N TYR A 50 -9.60 -3.18 3.35
CA TYR A 50 -9.74 -1.73 3.54
C TYR A 50 -11.18 -1.24 3.51
N PHE A 51 -12.15 -2.11 3.22
CA PHE A 51 -13.56 -1.77 3.02
C PHE A 51 -14.50 -2.46 4.02
N THR A 52 -13.98 -2.91 5.17
CA THR A 52 -14.77 -3.62 6.19
C THR A 52 -15.96 -2.79 6.71
N ASP A 53 -15.80 -1.48 6.88
CA ASP A 53 -16.89 -0.58 7.27
C ASP A 53 -18.02 -0.54 6.23
N ILE A 54 -17.67 -0.59 4.94
CA ILE A 54 -18.64 -0.62 3.85
C ILE A 54 -19.33 -1.98 3.80
N GLN A 55 -18.61 -3.07 4.06
CA GLN A 55 -19.20 -4.42 4.19
C GLN A 55 -20.24 -4.46 5.33
N GLU A 56 -19.91 -3.90 6.49
CA GLU A 56 -20.84 -3.81 7.61
C GLU A 56 -22.09 -2.99 7.26
N LYS A 57 -21.92 -1.84 6.59
CA LYS A 57 -23.03 -1.02 6.11
C LYS A 57 -23.90 -1.79 5.11
N TYR A 58 -23.27 -2.49 4.17
CA TYR A 58 -23.96 -3.30 3.16
C TYR A 58 -24.81 -4.39 3.81
N ASN A 59 -24.23 -5.15 4.74
CA ASN A 59 -24.92 -6.22 5.46
C ASN A 59 -26.08 -5.71 6.33
N LYS A 60 -25.99 -4.47 6.82
CA LYS A 60 -27.05 -3.81 7.60
C LYS A 60 -28.10 -3.11 6.72
N GLY A 61 -27.96 -3.15 5.39
CA GLY A 61 -28.80 -2.42 4.46
C GLY A 61 -28.68 -0.89 4.57
N ALA A 62 -27.62 -0.39 5.21
CA ALA A 62 -27.39 1.03 5.42
C ALA A 62 -26.85 1.71 4.14
N ALA A 63 -26.89 3.04 4.12
CA ALA A 63 -26.30 3.84 3.04
C ALA A 63 -24.78 3.62 3.00
N LEU A 64 -24.26 3.29 1.80
CA LEU A 64 -22.83 3.02 1.59
C LEU A 64 -22.01 4.29 1.39
N GLY A 65 -22.66 5.38 0.99
CA GLY A 65 -22.03 6.62 0.53
C GLY A 65 -22.24 6.81 -0.97
N THR A 66 -21.51 7.74 -1.56
CA THR A 66 -21.55 8.02 -3.00
C THR A 66 -20.50 7.19 -3.76
N TRP A 67 -20.72 6.95 -5.05
CA TRP A 67 -19.73 6.30 -5.91
C TRP A 67 -18.42 7.10 -5.97
N VAL A 68 -18.53 8.43 -6.08
CA VAL A 68 -17.37 9.34 -6.15
C VAL A 68 -16.49 9.24 -4.90
N ASP A 69 -17.09 9.22 -3.71
CA ASP A 69 -16.34 9.07 -2.46
C ASP A 69 -15.65 7.70 -2.37
N PHE A 70 -16.31 6.66 -2.89
CA PHE A 70 -15.76 5.31 -2.95
C PHE A 70 -14.52 5.25 -3.87
N GLU A 71 -14.60 5.81 -5.08
CA GLU A 71 -13.47 5.87 -6.02
C GLU A 71 -12.28 6.65 -5.43
N LEU A 72 -12.54 7.80 -4.82
CA LEU A 72 -11.51 8.61 -4.17
C LEU A 72 -10.81 7.84 -3.05
N ARG A 73 -11.60 7.17 -2.20
CA ARG A 73 -11.06 6.32 -1.13
C ARG A 73 -10.21 5.18 -1.68
N LEU A 74 -10.67 4.55 -2.77
CA LEU A 74 -9.92 3.48 -3.43
C LEU A 74 -8.57 4.02 -3.91
N LYS A 75 -8.55 5.07 -4.75
CA LYS A 75 -7.33 5.70 -5.28
C LYS A 75 -6.34 6.07 -4.18
N TRP A 76 -6.78 6.81 -3.16
CA TRP A 76 -5.91 7.20 -2.05
C TRP A 76 -5.34 6.04 -1.25
N THR A 77 -6.10 4.95 -1.10
CA THR A 77 -5.62 3.75 -0.39
C THR A 77 -4.46 3.12 -1.13
N TYR A 78 -4.53 3.01 -2.46
CA TYR A 78 -3.49 2.39 -3.27
C TYR A 78 -2.33 3.31 -3.57
N GLU A 79 -2.55 4.61 -3.72
CA GLU A 79 -1.47 5.59 -3.79
C GLU A 79 -0.60 5.53 -2.53
N LYS A 80 -1.23 5.51 -1.34
CA LYS A 80 -0.52 5.33 -0.08
C LYS A 80 0.17 3.97 0.03
N LYS A 81 -0.42 2.90 -0.52
CA LYS A 81 0.21 1.57 -0.55
C LYS A 81 1.47 1.60 -1.43
N MET A 82 1.38 2.16 -2.64
CA MET A 82 2.49 2.29 -3.57
C MET A 82 3.62 3.15 -3.01
N GLN A 83 3.30 4.30 -2.37
CA GLN A 83 4.30 5.10 -1.67
C GLN A 83 5.04 4.29 -0.59
N LYS A 84 4.32 3.49 0.19
CA LYS A 84 4.93 2.63 1.22
C LYS A 84 5.85 1.56 0.61
N GLU A 85 5.46 0.96 -0.51
CA GLU A 85 6.28 -0.03 -1.23
C GLU A 85 7.55 0.61 -1.83
N VAL A 86 7.45 1.81 -2.39
CA VAL A 86 8.61 2.58 -2.88
C VAL A 86 9.58 2.88 -1.74
N VAL A 87 9.08 3.34 -0.58
CA VAL A 87 9.93 3.58 0.60
C VAL A 87 10.57 2.28 1.09
N GLN A 88 9.85 1.15 1.07
CA GLN A 88 10.42 -0.15 1.43
C GLN A 88 11.53 -0.58 0.48
N ASN A 89 11.35 -0.41 -0.83
CA ASN A 89 12.38 -0.71 -1.83
C ASN A 89 13.62 0.17 -1.66
N GLU A 90 13.45 1.46 -1.37
CA GLU A 90 14.59 2.36 -1.05
C GLU A 90 15.30 1.91 0.23
N LEU A 91 14.55 1.47 1.25
CA LEU A 91 15.10 0.94 2.48
C LEU A 91 15.88 -0.36 2.23
N ASP A 92 15.35 -1.28 1.42
CA ASP A 92 16.04 -2.52 1.03
C ASP A 92 17.31 -2.25 0.22
N LYS A 93 17.28 -1.29 -0.70
CA LYS A 93 18.41 -0.93 -1.56
C LYS A 93 19.56 -0.29 -0.78
N HIS A 94 19.26 0.58 0.18
CA HIS A 94 20.27 1.42 0.83
C HIS A 94 20.64 0.98 2.24
N PHE A 95 19.86 0.11 2.88
CA PHE A 95 20.05 -0.34 4.25
C PHE A 95 20.11 -1.87 4.33
N SER A 96 20.74 -2.51 3.35
CA SER A 96 21.03 -3.95 3.36
C SER A 96 22.31 -4.26 2.59
N GLY A 97 23.01 -5.31 3.01
CA GLY A 97 24.24 -5.80 2.39
C GLY A 97 25.39 -4.79 2.37
N ASP A 98 26.39 -5.04 1.53
CA ASP A 98 27.63 -4.24 1.45
C ASP A 98 27.39 -2.77 1.11
N ALA A 99 26.34 -2.47 0.32
CA ALA A 99 25.93 -1.12 0.00
C ALA A 99 25.54 -0.33 1.28
N GLY A 100 24.77 -0.97 2.17
CA GLY A 100 24.40 -0.41 3.45
C GLY A 100 25.60 -0.22 4.38
N VAL A 101 26.50 -1.22 4.45
CA VAL A 101 27.73 -1.15 5.26
C VAL A 101 28.62 0.01 4.79
N SER A 102 28.84 0.13 3.49
CA SER A 102 29.65 1.21 2.89
C SER A 102 29.06 2.59 3.17
N ARG A 103 27.73 2.74 2.99
CA ARG A 103 27.02 4.00 3.29
C ARG A 103 27.11 4.37 4.77
N CYS A 104 26.92 3.40 5.65
CA CYS A 104 27.05 3.56 7.10
C CYS A 104 28.46 4.02 7.50
N LYS A 105 29.51 3.40 6.96
CA LYS A 105 30.91 3.80 7.21
C LYS A 105 31.23 5.21 6.71
N LYS A 106 30.69 5.59 5.55
CA LYS A 106 31.00 6.88 4.92
C LYS A 106 30.35 8.07 5.64
N ALA A 107 29.11 7.93 6.11
CA ALA A 107 28.36 9.02 6.71
C ALA A 107 27.32 8.51 7.73
N PHE A 108 27.81 8.01 8.88
CA PHE A 108 26.98 7.37 9.91
C PHE A 108 25.76 8.19 10.35
N PHE A 109 25.94 9.48 10.67
CA PHE A 109 24.83 10.33 11.13
C PHE A 109 23.76 10.54 10.06
N ILE A 110 24.17 10.72 8.80
CA ILE A 110 23.23 10.86 7.66
C ILE A 110 22.48 9.54 7.45
N TYR A 111 23.21 8.42 7.49
CA TYR A 111 22.63 7.08 7.42
C TYR A 111 21.56 6.88 8.52
N CYS A 112 21.84 7.23 9.77
CA CYS A 112 20.89 7.05 10.87
C CYS A 112 19.64 7.94 10.71
N GLU A 113 19.81 9.20 10.29
CA GLU A 113 18.67 10.10 10.07
C GLU A 113 17.79 9.66 8.89
N GLU A 114 18.40 9.26 7.77
CA GLU A 114 17.66 8.73 6.61
C GLU A 114 16.91 7.44 6.98
N PHE A 115 17.57 6.52 7.70
CA PHE A 115 16.92 5.30 8.20
C PHE A 115 15.72 5.66 9.09
N ARG A 116 15.90 6.57 10.05
CA ARG A 116 14.83 7.02 10.96
C ARG A 116 13.66 7.69 10.23
N GLN A 117 13.91 8.39 9.13
CA GLN A 117 12.85 9.02 8.33
C GLN A 117 12.10 7.99 7.50
N LEU A 118 12.80 7.11 6.79
CA LEU A 118 12.20 6.10 5.92
C LEU A 118 11.42 5.06 6.74
N THR A 119 11.97 4.59 7.86
CA THR A 119 11.32 3.58 8.73
C THR A 119 9.93 4.01 9.20
N LYS A 120 9.72 5.29 9.52
CA LYS A 120 8.41 5.85 9.91
C LYS A 120 7.35 5.74 8.82
N LEU A 121 7.78 5.65 7.57
CA LEU A 121 6.91 5.60 6.40
C LEU A 121 6.68 4.16 5.91
N THR A 122 7.47 3.17 6.36
CA THR A 122 7.31 1.76 5.94
C THR A 122 6.28 0.97 6.75
N ARG A 123 5.95 -0.25 6.30
CA ARG A 123 5.18 -1.25 7.07
C ARG A 123 6.07 -2.29 7.76
N TYR A 124 7.40 -2.12 7.80
CA TYR A 124 8.26 -3.13 8.43
C TYR A 124 7.95 -3.25 9.93
N LYS A 125 7.99 -4.49 10.42
CA LYS A 125 7.99 -4.76 11.87
C LYS A 125 9.33 -4.29 12.45
N ASN A 126 9.32 -3.83 13.70
CA ASN A 126 10.55 -3.40 14.40
C ASN A 126 11.65 -4.46 14.39
N ALA A 127 11.31 -5.75 14.48
CA ALA A 127 12.28 -6.85 14.39
C ALA A 127 13.00 -6.89 13.03
N SER A 128 12.29 -6.66 11.93
CA SER A 128 12.88 -6.59 10.58
C SER A 128 13.77 -5.36 10.42
N LEU A 129 13.36 -4.22 10.96
CA LEU A 129 14.17 -2.99 10.96
C LEU A 129 15.45 -3.15 11.78
N ARG A 130 15.34 -3.78 12.95
CA ARG A 130 16.49 -4.09 13.80
C ARG A 130 17.49 -4.99 13.07
N LYS A 131 17.01 -6.06 12.43
CA LYS A 131 17.88 -6.96 11.66
C LYS A 131 18.65 -6.22 10.57
N LYS A 132 17.99 -5.30 9.85
CA LYS A 132 18.65 -4.48 8.84
C LYS A 132 19.76 -3.59 9.41
N LEU A 133 19.56 -3.02 10.60
CA LEU A 133 20.62 -2.29 11.30
C LEU A 133 21.76 -3.24 11.68
N GLU A 134 21.47 -4.40 12.26
CA GLU A 134 22.49 -5.40 12.61
C GLU A 134 23.30 -5.86 11.37
N ASP A 135 22.63 -6.04 10.23
CA ASP A 135 23.26 -6.47 8.98
C ASP A 135 24.13 -5.38 8.32
N THR A 136 23.97 -4.10 8.68
CA THR A 136 24.64 -2.97 8.02
C THR A 136 25.53 -2.14 8.93
N LEU A 137 25.40 -2.28 10.24
CA LEU A 137 26.33 -1.69 11.20
C LEU A 137 27.68 -2.41 11.08
N PRO A 138 28.78 -1.67 10.87
CA PRO A 138 30.10 -2.27 10.88
C PRO A 138 30.38 -2.98 12.21
N SER A 139 31.10 -4.10 12.16
CA SER A 139 31.54 -4.89 13.33
C SER A 139 32.16 -4.05 14.44
N ASP A 140 32.82 -2.96 14.06
CA ASP A 140 33.53 -2.04 14.96
C ASP A 140 32.57 -1.21 15.83
N PHE A 141 31.27 -1.16 15.48
CA PHE A 141 30.20 -0.54 16.28
C PHE A 141 29.42 -1.55 17.15
N ILE A 142 29.62 -2.85 16.94
CA ILE A 142 28.85 -3.92 17.61
C ILE A 142 29.56 -4.42 18.89
N THR A 143 30.79 -3.97 19.16
CA THR A 143 31.55 -4.37 20.35
C THR A 143 31.09 -3.63 21.61
N ARG A 144 30.36 -4.34 22.47
CA ARG A 144 30.38 -4.18 23.92
C ARG A 144 30.45 -5.54 24.59
#